data_AF-A0A918IDG3-F1
#
_entry.id   AF-A0A918IDG3-F1
#
_cell.length_a   1.000
_cell.length_b   1.000
_cell.length_c   1.000
_cell.angle_alpha   90.00
_cell.angle_beta   90.00
_cell.angle_gamma   90.00
#
_symmetry.space_group_name_H-M   'P 1'
#
loop_
_entity.id
_entity.type
_entity.pdbx_description
1 polymer ?
#
loop_
_entity_poly.entity_id
_entity_poly.type
_entity_poly.pdbx_seq_one_letter_code
_entity_poly.pdbx_strand_id
1 'polypeptide(L)'
;MFWMRRWLEGLFGRGRPCTLTASTPGAPVWAEPEIPDEERAVLLVGILDDPMAREDEKYDAAGCLEFLSGPLVESGLARIIRAEGFTSVLAQHCAESLGGIWARTGRVDPAFMAELRGPAKDEVFGILGIRAPHLLPPGAGRAARRREGCELLAEDEGVVAPEA
;
A
#
# COMPACT_ATOMS: atom_id res chain seq x y z
N MET A 1 6.06 -9.77 12.11
CA MET A 1 7.22 -9.02 12.64
C MET A 1 8.53 -9.82 12.72
N PHE A 2 8.53 -11.14 12.91
CA PHE A 2 9.79 -11.93 12.90
C PHE A 2 10.42 -12.12 11.50
N TRP A 3 9.62 -12.03 10.43
CA TRP A 3 10.10 -12.21 9.05
C TRP A 3 10.87 -11.00 8.52
N MET A 4 10.43 -9.78 8.84
CA MET A 4 11.11 -8.53 8.44
C MET A 4 12.53 -8.42 9.02
N ARG A 5 12.77 -8.89 10.25
CA ARG A 5 14.11 -8.84 10.88
C ARG A 5 15.13 -9.72 10.14
N ARG A 6 14.74 -10.96 9.82
CA ARG A 6 15.60 -11.89 9.05
C ARG A 6 15.89 -11.41 7.63
N TRP A 7 14.98 -10.66 7.02
CA TRP A 7 15.17 -10.08 5.69
C TRP A 7 16.11 -8.86 5.73
N LEU A 8 15.97 -7.98 6.72
CA LEU A 8 16.90 -6.85 6.94
C LEU A 8 18.32 -7.32 7.29
N GLU A 9 18.46 -8.34 8.14
CA GLU A 9 19.75 -8.98 8.45
C GLU A 9 20.48 -9.50 7.18
N GLY A 10 19.72 -9.96 6.19
CA GLY A 10 20.26 -10.42 4.90
C GLY A 10 20.85 -9.31 4.03
N LEU A 11 20.30 -8.09 4.11
CA LEU A 11 20.76 -6.93 3.34
C LEU A 11 21.98 -6.22 3.94
N PHE A 12 22.12 -6.23 5.27
CA PHE A 12 23.22 -5.56 5.97
C PHE A 12 24.40 -6.48 6.32
N GLY A 13 24.31 -7.78 6.01
CA GLY A 13 25.27 -8.82 6.39
C GLY A 13 26.68 -8.75 5.77
N ARG A 14 27.04 -7.72 5.00
CA ARG A 14 28.44 -7.52 4.56
C ARG A 14 28.89 -6.07 4.67
N GLY A 15 29.32 -5.72 5.88
CA GLY A 15 30.52 -4.94 6.10
C GLY A 15 30.42 -3.43 5.87
N ARG A 16 30.10 -2.71 6.95
CA ARG A 16 30.69 -1.39 7.22
C ARG A 16 30.67 -1.11 8.74
N PRO A 17 31.83 -0.87 9.38
CA PRO A 17 31.85 -0.45 10.77
C PRO A 17 31.60 1.06 10.83
N CYS A 18 30.36 1.46 11.14
CA CYS A 18 30.07 2.83 11.51
C CYS A 18 30.19 2.96 13.04
N THR A 19 31.03 3.92 13.43
CA THR A 19 31.43 4.32 14.78
C THR A 19 30.33 4.26 15.84
N LEU A 20 30.56 3.42 16.84
CA LEU A 20 29.86 3.35 18.12
C LEU A 20 29.76 4.73 18.77
N THR A 21 28.54 5.27 18.86
CA THR A 21 28.20 6.21 19.93
C THR A 21 27.79 5.39 21.15
N ALA A 22 28.26 5.83 22.32
CA ALA A 22 28.42 5.06 23.55
C ALA A 22 27.22 4.21 23.97
N SER A 23 27.48 2.92 24.19
CA SER A 23 26.56 1.98 24.83
C SER A 23 26.26 2.44 26.26
N THR A 24 24.97 2.64 26.56
CA THR A 24 24.47 2.77 27.93
C THR A 24 24.68 1.45 28.67
N PRO A 25 25.38 1.40 29.81
CA PRO A 25 25.54 0.16 30.56
C PRO A 25 24.18 -0.28 31.15
N GLY A 26 23.66 -1.43 30.72
CA GLY A 26 22.47 -2.06 31.32
C GLY A 26 21.28 -2.35 30.39
N ALA A 27 21.34 -2.02 29.10
CA ALA A 27 20.28 -2.41 28.16
C ALA A 27 20.31 -3.94 27.90
N PRO A 28 19.18 -4.65 27.96
CA PRO A 28 19.14 -6.07 27.61
C PRO A 28 19.56 -6.28 26.15
N VAL A 29 20.30 -7.36 25.90
CA VAL A 29 20.93 -7.70 24.59
C VAL A 29 19.94 -7.82 23.41
N TRP A 30 18.63 -7.82 23.70
CA TRP A 30 17.54 -7.95 22.72
C TRP A 30 16.93 -6.60 22.29
N ALA A 31 17.35 -5.50 22.89
CA ALA A 31 16.94 -4.15 22.50
C ALA A 31 17.91 -3.62 21.45
N GLU A 32 17.99 -4.30 20.30
CA GLU A 32 18.49 -3.62 19.11
C GLU A 32 17.56 -2.43 18.87
N PRO A 33 18.10 -1.21 18.73
CA PRO A 33 17.28 -0.05 18.43
C PRO A 33 16.52 -0.33 17.14
N GLU A 34 15.19 -0.22 17.22
CA GLU A 34 14.32 -0.30 16.06
C GLU A 34 14.79 0.74 15.04
N ILE A 35 15.00 0.31 13.78
CA ILE A 35 15.45 1.19 12.71
C ILE A 35 14.53 2.42 12.68
N PRO A 36 15.07 3.65 12.80
CA PRO A 36 14.26 4.87 12.76
C PRO A 36 13.37 4.91 11.52
N ASP A 37 12.15 5.42 11.66
CA ASP A 37 11.15 5.45 10.58
C ASP A 37 11.69 6.10 9.28
N GLU A 38 12.51 7.14 9.40
CA GLU A 38 13.13 7.82 8.27
C GLU A 38 14.11 6.92 7.51
N GLU A 39 14.97 6.20 8.22
CA GLU A 39 15.91 5.26 7.63
C GLU A 39 15.16 4.06 7.01
N ARG A 40 14.13 3.58 7.70
CA ARG A 40 13.26 2.49 7.22
C ARG A 40 12.53 2.90 5.94
N ALA A 41 12.06 4.15 5.85
CA ALA A 41 11.45 4.69 4.63
C ALA A 41 12.43 4.72 3.46
N VAL A 42 13.67 5.17 3.68
CA VAL A 42 14.72 5.19 2.64
C VAL A 42 14.99 3.79 2.10
N LEU A 43 15.12 2.80 2.99
CA LEU A 43 15.38 1.42 2.59
C LEU A 43 14.22 0.84 1.78
N LEU A 44 12.99 1.01 2.27
CA LEU A 44 11.81 0.43 1.64
C LEU A 44 11.52 1.05 0.26
N VAL A 45 11.65 2.38 0.12
CA VAL A 45 11.55 3.04 -1.18
C VAL A 45 12.68 2.60 -2.11
N GLY A 46 13.89 2.38 -1.57
CA GLY A 46 15.03 1.85 -2.33
C GLY A 46 14.76 0.49 -2.98
N ILE A 47 14.05 -0.43 -2.28
CA ILE A 47 13.67 -1.75 -2.83
C ILE A 47 12.72 -1.60 -4.01
N LEU A 48 11.73 -0.71 -3.89
CA LEU A 48 10.78 -0.47 -4.98
C LEU A 48 11.49 -0.01 -6.26
N ASP A 49 12.54 0.79 -6.08
CA ASP A 49 13.34 1.39 -7.16
C ASP A 49 14.39 0.49 -7.74
N ASP A 50 14.79 -0.57 -7.02
CA ASP A 50 15.79 -1.50 -7.50
C ASP A 50 15.19 -2.36 -8.63
N PRO A 51 15.69 -2.26 -9.88
CA PRO A 51 15.22 -3.11 -10.96
C PRO A 51 15.58 -4.59 -10.75
N MET A 52 16.53 -4.90 -9.86
CA MET A 52 16.97 -6.27 -9.55
C MET A 52 16.29 -6.86 -8.32
N ALA A 53 15.54 -6.06 -7.53
CA ALA A 53 14.77 -6.58 -6.42
C ALA A 53 13.67 -7.52 -6.92
N ARG A 54 13.46 -8.61 -6.17
CA ARG A 54 12.45 -9.61 -6.53
C ARG A 54 11.05 -9.03 -6.35
N GLU A 55 10.11 -9.59 -7.08
CA GLU A 55 8.72 -9.15 -7.07
C GLU A 55 8.09 -9.25 -5.67
N ASP A 56 8.34 -10.35 -4.95
CA ASP A 56 7.86 -10.55 -3.58
C ASP A 56 8.47 -9.52 -2.59
N GLU A 57 9.74 -9.18 -2.77
CA GLU A 57 10.40 -8.16 -1.96
C GLU A 57 9.79 -6.77 -2.19
N LYS A 58 9.42 -6.46 -3.44
CA LYS A 58 8.74 -5.21 -3.77
C LYS A 58 7.33 -5.15 -3.18
N TYR A 59 6.59 -6.27 -3.18
CA TYR A 59 5.27 -6.34 -2.56
C TYR A 59 5.34 -6.16 -1.05
N ASP A 60 6.28 -6.85 -0.40
CA ASP A 60 6.54 -6.68 1.02
C ASP A 60 6.92 -5.22 1.30
N ALA A 61 7.83 -4.63 0.52
CA ALA A 61 8.24 -3.25 0.68
C ALA A 61 7.07 -2.26 0.55
N ALA A 62 6.23 -2.44 -0.46
CA ALA A 62 5.04 -1.63 -0.68
C ALA A 62 4.11 -1.68 0.53
N GLY A 63 3.76 -2.88 1.02
CA GLY A 63 2.88 -3.03 2.19
C GLY A 63 3.48 -2.46 3.47
N CYS A 64 4.81 -2.59 3.67
CA CYS A 64 5.48 -2.02 4.84
C CYS A 64 5.39 -0.49 4.88
N LEU A 65 5.40 0.16 3.72
CA LEU A 65 5.35 1.61 3.60
C LEU A 65 4.01 2.19 4.09
N GLU A 66 2.93 1.40 4.15
CA GLU A 66 1.65 1.84 4.69
C GLU A 66 1.81 2.46 6.09
N PHE A 67 2.69 1.93 6.94
CA PHE A 67 2.87 2.38 8.32
C PHE A 67 3.81 3.58 8.48
N LEU A 68 4.42 4.03 7.38
CA LEU A 68 5.28 5.21 7.33
C LEU A 68 4.53 6.37 6.68
N SER A 69 5.00 7.59 6.89
CA SER A 69 4.40 8.77 6.26
C SER A 69 5.45 9.83 6.00
N GLY A 70 5.14 10.75 5.08
CA GLY A 70 6.01 11.85 4.72
C GLY A 70 6.34 11.88 3.22
N PRO A 71 6.94 12.98 2.75
CA PRO A 71 7.07 13.25 1.32
C PRO A 71 7.82 12.17 0.53
N LEU A 72 8.86 11.56 1.13
CA LEU A 72 9.64 10.48 0.50
C LEU A 72 8.77 9.26 0.21
N VAL A 73 7.98 8.80 1.18
CA VAL A 73 7.13 7.62 1.07
C VAL A 73 6.03 7.86 0.06
N GLU A 74 5.27 8.95 0.23
CA GLU A 74 4.13 9.25 -0.64
C GLU A 74 4.56 9.48 -2.10
N SER A 75 5.68 10.21 -2.31
CA SER A 75 6.21 10.43 -3.66
C SER A 75 6.78 9.14 -4.27
N GLY A 76 7.42 8.28 -3.47
CA GLY A 76 7.92 6.98 -3.91
C GLY A 76 6.79 6.07 -4.39
N LEU A 77 5.75 5.90 -3.57
CA LEU A 77 4.56 5.12 -3.92
C LEU A 77 3.88 5.67 -5.17
N ALA A 78 3.62 6.98 -5.22
CA ALA A 78 2.99 7.62 -6.38
C ALA A 78 3.81 7.45 -7.67
N ARG A 79 5.14 7.53 -7.58
CA ARG A 79 6.04 7.31 -8.73
C ARG A 79 5.95 5.88 -9.25
N ILE A 80 5.95 4.88 -8.37
CA ILE A 80 5.83 3.47 -8.77
C ILE A 80 4.46 3.20 -9.39
N ILE A 81 3.37 3.69 -8.80
CA ILE A 81 2.02 3.56 -9.36
C ILE A 81 1.96 4.09 -10.82
N ARG A 82 2.59 5.25 -11.08
CA ARG A 82 2.68 5.82 -12.44
C ARG A 82 3.52 4.96 -13.37
N ALA A 83 4.71 4.53 -12.92
CA ALA A 83 5.62 3.71 -13.72
C ALA A 83 5.00 2.38 -14.13
N GLU A 84 4.19 1.80 -13.24
CA GLU A 84 3.46 0.56 -13.41
C GLU A 84 2.11 0.72 -14.14
N GLY A 85 1.83 1.91 -14.69
CA GLY A 85 0.65 2.16 -15.51
C GLY A 85 -0.68 2.04 -14.77
N PHE A 86 -0.70 2.13 -13.43
CA PHE A 86 -1.88 2.04 -12.56
C PHE A 86 -2.60 0.67 -12.53
N THR A 87 -2.12 -0.33 -13.27
CA THR A 87 -2.84 -1.60 -13.46
C THR A 87 -2.11 -2.82 -12.92
N SER A 88 -0.78 -2.75 -12.72
CA SER A 88 -0.03 -3.91 -12.23
C SER A 88 -0.37 -4.26 -10.77
N VAL A 89 0.02 -5.45 -10.34
CA VAL A 89 -0.12 -5.89 -8.95
C VAL A 89 0.75 -5.03 -8.03
N LEU A 90 1.95 -4.65 -8.46
CA LEU A 90 2.80 -3.72 -7.71
C LEU A 90 2.14 -2.35 -7.54
N ALA A 91 1.49 -1.84 -8.60
CA ALA A 91 0.75 -0.59 -8.53
C ALA A 91 -0.39 -0.67 -7.50
N GLN A 92 -1.11 -1.80 -7.45
CA GLN A 92 -2.19 -2.03 -6.49
C GLN A 92 -1.68 -2.03 -5.05
N HIS A 93 -0.61 -2.76 -4.73
CA HIS A 93 -0.02 -2.74 -3.38
C HIS A 93 0.48 -1.35 -2.96
N CYS A 94 1.10 -0.61 -3.90
CA CYS A 94 1.52 0.76 -3.63
C CYS A 94 0.32 1.68 -3.40
N ALA A 95 -0.76 1.49 -4.16
CA ALA A 95 -1.98 2.28 -4.08
C ALA A 95 -2.78 1.99 -2.79
N GLU A 96 -2.88 0.73 -2.38
CA GLU A 96 -3.45 0.31 -1.10
C GLU A 96 -2.73 1.03 0.05
N SER A 97 -1.39 0.97 0.05
CA SER A 97 -0.54 1.58 1.07
C SER A 97 -0.70 3.10 1.10
N LEU A 98 -0.72 3.75 -0.07
CA LEU A 98 -0.97 5.19 -0.16
C LEU A 98 -2.35 5.57 0.37
N GLY A 99 -3.38 4.79 0.05
CA GLY A 99 -4.73 4.95 0.61
C GLY A 99 -4.73 4.82 2.13
N GLY A 100 -3.97 3.88 2.69
CA GLY A 100 -3.81 3.69 4.13
C GLY A 100 -3.12 4.88 4.81
N ILE A 101 -2.07 5.43 4.19
CA ILE A 101 -1.39 6.65 4.65
C ILE A 101 -2.33 7.84 4.67
N TRP A 102 -3.05 8.07 3.57
CA TRP A 102 -4.01 9.18 3.47
C TRP A 102 -5.15 9.06 4.49
N ALA A 103 -5.68 7.85 4.69
CA ALA A 103 -6.69 7.60 5.71
C ALA A 103 -6.18 7.93 7.11
N ARG A 104 -4.96 7.53 7.45
CA ARG A 104 -4.36 7.76 8.78
C ARG A 104 -3.98 9.23 9.00
N THR A 105 -3.51 9.91 7.97
CA THR A 105 -3.03 11.30 8.07
C THR A 105 -4.13 12.34 7.85
N GLY A 106 -5.32 11.93 7.37
CA GLY A 106 -6.44 12.82 7.08
C GLY A 106 -6.19 13.75 5.89
N ARG A 107 -5.20 13.43 5.04
CA ARG A 107 -4.75 14.29 3.94
C ARG A 107 -4.60 13.46 2.67
N VAL A 108 -4.98 14.04 1.54
CA VAL A 108 -4.80 13.48 0.20
C VAL A 108 -4.03 14.48 -0.65
N ASP A 109 -3.27 13.99 -1.64
CA ASP A 109 -2.83 14.82 -2.76
C ASP A 109 -3.96 14.86 -3.81
N PRO A 110 -4.67 15.99 -3.97
CA PRO A 110 -5.79 16.06 -4.91
C PRO A 110 -5.35 15.93 -6.36
N ALA A 111 -4.13 16.35 -6.70
CA ALA A 111 -3.63 16.26 -8.07
C ALA A 111 -3.38 14.79 -8.42
N PHE A 112 -2.70 14.05 -7.56
CA PHE A 112 -2.48 12.62 -7.78
C PHE A 112 -3.78 11.81 -7.70
N MET A 113 -4.70 12.15 -6.78
CA MET A 113 -6.00 11.50 -6.68
C MET A 113 -6.81 11.59 -7.98
N ALA A 114 -6.68 12.69 -8.72
CA ALA A 114 -7.34 12.87 -10.03
C ALA A 114 -6.70 12.03 -11.15
N GLU A 115 -5.42 11.65 -11.03
CA GLU A 115 -4.72 10.79 -11.99
C GLU A 115 -5.10 9.31 -11.85
N LEU A 116 -5.50 8.88 -10.64
CA LEU A 116 -5.81 7.48 -10.34
C LEU A 116 -6.87 6.91 -11.28
N ARG A 117 -6.58 5.73 -11.82
CA ARG A 117 -7.43 4.98 -12.74
C ARG A 117 -7.21 3.48 -12.59
N GLY A 118 -8.16 2.69 -13.10
CA GLY A 118 -8.05 1.23 -13.09
C GLY A 118 -7.92 0.64 -11.68
N PRO A 119 -7.25 -0.52 -11.54
CA PRO A 119 -7.08 -1.22 -10.27
C PRO A 119 -6.47 -0.37 -9.15
N ALA A 120 -5.46 0.46 -9.42
CA ALA A 120 -4.88 1.32 -8.38
C ALA A 120 -5.89 2.32 -7.80
N LYS A 121 -6.85 2.80 -8.62
CA LYS A 121 -7.95 3.64 -8.10
C LYS A 121 -8.87 2.84 -7.21
N ASP A 122 -9.23 1.63 -7.61
CA ASP A 122 -10.12 0.76 -6.85
C ASP A 122 -9.55 0.51 -5.45
N GLU A 123 -8.24 0.26 -5.32
CA GLU A 123 -7.57 0.07 -4.03
C GLU A 123 -7.62 1.32 -3.15
N VAL A 124 -7.15 2.48 -3.66
CA VAL A 124 -7.18 3.74 -2.89
C VAL A 124 -8.61 4.06 -2.45
N PHE A 125 -9.58 3.93 -3.35
CA PHE A 125 -10.97 4.27 -3.05
C PHE A 125 -11.61 3.26 -2.10
N GLY A 126 -11.24 1.98 -2.18
CA GLY A 126 -11.67 0.93 -1.26
C GLY A 126 -11.18 1.22 0.16
N ILE A 127 -9.88 1.47 0.32
CA ILE A 127 -9.28 1.79 1.62
C ILE A 127 -9.87 3.07 2.20
N LEU A 128 -9.95 4.15 1.43
CA LEU A 128 -10.54 5.41 1.88
C LEU A 128 -12.03 5.26 2.19
N GLY A 129 -12.79 4.52 1.37
CA GLY A 129 -14.22 4.29 1.60
C GLY A 129 -14.52 3.60 2.93
N ILE A 130 -13.63 2.71 3.37
CA ILE A 130 -13.74 2.01 4.66
C ILE A 130 -13.21 2.87 5.81
N ARG A 131 -12.01 3.45 5.64
CA ARG A 131 -11.24 4.02 6.76
C ARG A 131 -11.35 5.53 6.91
N ALA A 132 -11.63 6.26 5.83
CA ALA A 132 -11.72 7.73 5.81
C ALA A 132 -12.66 8.23 4.69
N PRO A 133 -13.95 7.87 4.70
CA PRO A 133 -14.86 8.13 3.57
C PRO A 133 -15.08 9.63 3.28
N HIS A 134 -14.81 10.49 4.26
CA HIS A 134 -14.87 11.95 4.11
C HIS A 134 -13.76 12.53 3.22
N LEU A 135 -12.69 11.77 2.95
CA LEU A 135 -11.62 12.16 2.02
C LEU A 135 -11.95 11.85 0.56
N LEU A 136 -13.00 11.08 0.29
CA LEU A 136 -13.40 10.76 -1.07
C LEU A 136 -14.10 11.93 -1.75
N PRO A 137 -13.91 12.13 -3.06
CA PRO A 137 -14.70 13.07 -3.83
C PRO A 137 -16.20 12.76 -3.74
N PRO A 138 -17.08 13.78 -3.75
CA PRO A 138 -18.53 13.58 -3.76
C PRO A 138 -18.96 12.62 -4.87
N GLY A 139 -19.76 11.61 -4.53
CA GLY A 139 -20.27 10.60 -5.48
C GLY A 139 -19.41 9.33 -5.65
N ALA A 140 -18.20 9.29 -5.09
CA ALA A 140 -17.31 8.12 -5.18
C ALA A 140 -17.87 6.84 -4.51
N GLY A 141 -18.60 6.98 -3.40
CA GLY A 141 -19.13 5.85 -2.61
C GLY A 141 -20.27 5.03 -3.25
N ARG A 142 -20.72 5.38 -4.47
CA ARG A 142 -21.75 4.61 -5.21
C ARG A 142 -21.17 3.53 -6.13
N ALA A 143 -19.89 3.61 -6.51
CA ALA A 143 -19.27 2.65 -7.43
C ALA A 143 -18.91 1.32 -6.74
N ALA A 144 -18.48 1.36 -5.47
CA ALA A 144 -18.08 0.16 -4.71
C ALA A 144 -19.25 -0.82 -4.45
N ARG A 145 -20.48 -0.32 -4.25
CA ARG A 145 -21.67 -1.16 -4.00
C ARG A 145 -22.21 -1.88 -5.22
N ARG A 146 -21.73 -1.59 -6.44
CA ARG A 146 -22.18 -2.28 -7.66
C ARG A 146 -21.49 -3.63 -7.89
N ARG A 147 -20.35 -3.93 -7.24
CA ARG A 147 -19.69 -5.25 -7.36
C ARG A 147 -20.31 -6.32 -6.46
N GLU A 148 -20.92 -5.97 -5.33
CA GLU A 148 -21.58 -6.94 -4.44
C GLU A 148 -23.00 -7.36 -4.89
N GLY A 149 -23.56 -6.71 -5.91
CA GLY A 149 -24.95 -6.91 -6.35
C GLY A 149 -25.12 -7.36 -7.80
N CYS A 150 -24.12 -8.01 -8.40
CA CYS A 150 -24.18 -8.46 -9.80
C CYS A 150 -24.15 -9.98 -9.93
N GLU A 151 -24.86 -10.69 -9.05
CA GLU A 151 -25.24 -12.09 -9.25
C GLU A 151 -26.59 -12.36 -8.58
N LEU A 152 -27.66 -11.79 -9.12
CA LEU A 152 -29.04 -12.28 -8.95
C LEU A 152 -29.94 -11.44 -9.85
N LEU A 153 -30.92 -12.11 -10.45
CA LEU A 153 -31.86 -11.68 -11.51
C LEU A 153 -31.43 -12.03 -12.94
N ALA A 154 -31.24 -13.32 -13.19
CA ALA A 154 -31.77 -13.91 -14.43
C ALA A 154 -33.27 -14.15 -14.23
N GLU A 155 -34.04 -13.19 -14.73
CA GLU A 155 -35.38 -13.28 -15.33
C GLU A 155 -36.28 -14.47 -14.93
N ASP A 156 -37.21 -14.14 -14.02
CA ASP A 156 -38.50 -14.79 -13.87
C ASP A 156 -39.41 -14.33 -15.02
N GLU A 157 -39.52 -15.13 -16.08
CA GLU A 157 -40.58 -15.01 -17.10
C GLU A 157 -41.26 -16.38 -17.21
N GLY A 158 -42.23 -16.61 -16.32
CA GLY A 158 -43.19 -17.69 -16.49
C GLY A 158 -44.31 -17.27 -17.44
N VAL A 159 -44.75 -18.15 -18.36
CA VAL A 159 -46.16 -18.23 -18.77
C VAL A 159 -46.49 -19.69 -19.11
N VAL A 160 -47.42 -20.22 -18.33
CA VAL A 160 -48.17 -21.46 -18.56
C VAL A 160 -49.10 -21.25 -19.75
N ALA A 161 -49.07 -22.16 -20.74
CA ALA A 161 -50.07 -22.22 -21.78
C ALA A 161 -51.30 -23.03 -21.31
N PRO A 162 -52.53 -22.51 -21.42
CA PRO A 162 -53.74 -23.32 -21.36
C PRO A 162 -54.17 -23.83 -22.75
N GLU A 163 -54.93 -24.91 -22.72
CA GLU A 163 -55.29 -25.84 -23.80
C GLU A 163 -56.11 -25.30 -24.98
N ALA A 164 -56.09 -26.06 -26.08
CA ALA A 164 -57.26 -26.39 -26.91
C ALA A 164 -57.11 -27.79 -27.53
#